data_AF-A0AAN9UNG6-F1
#
_entry.id   AF-A0AAN9UNG6-F1
#
_cell.length_a   1.000
_cell.length_b   1.000
_cell.length_c   1.000
_cell.angle_alpha   90.00
_cell.angle_beta   90.00
_cell.angle_gamma   90.00
#
_symmetry.space_group_name_H-M   'P 1'
#
loop_
_entity.id
_entity.type
_entity.pdbx_description
1 polymer ?
#
loop_
_entity_poly.entity_id
_entity_poly.type
_entity_poly.pdbx_seq_one_letter_code
_entity_poly.pdbx_strand_id
1 'polypeptide(L)'
;MSGWEFPLENKDIQGSGPFISEGDDVDFAPGTTLPAHFTHWRFPVPESYTVSPPEHSNTLRLSPSKLNLTGLDGNYAGPEGQTFVGRRQQDTLFTFSVDLDFRPTSLEEEAGVSVFLTQNHHLDLGVVMLPVPDDSNGNNSIVVPPRSVGTNGGAGEELAPHLRFRGESYVPVPDDIVVPLPEAWRDRALRLEIRASNMTHYSFSAGPADAMSEMQTVLDVSNEAVSWGFTGVILGVYCTTNGQGGEGTPAYISKWSYIPQGQFMD
;
A
#
# COMPACT_ATOMS: atom_id res chain seq x y z
N MET A 1 -28.30 -25.25 26.09
CA MET A 1 -29.26 -25.36 24.97
C MET A 1 -28.46 -25.64 23.73
N SER A 2 -28.68 -26.77 23.03
CA SER A 2 -28.14 -26.91 21.67
C SER A 2 -29.05 -26.13 20.73
N GLY A 3 -28.49 -25.16 20.01
CA GLY A 3 -29.22 -24.42 18.98
C GLY A 3 -29.61 -25.32 17.81
N TRP A 4 -30.31 -24.74 16.85
CA TRP A 4 -30.55 -25.39 15.55
C TRP A 4 -29.21 -25.62 14.86
N GLU A 5 -29.01 -26.81 14.28
CA GLU A 5 -27.85 -27.08 13.44
C GLU A 5 -27.91 -26.15 12.20
N PHE A 6 -26.78 -25.53 11.86
CA PHE A 6 -26.69 -24.77 10.63
C PHE A 6 -26.90 -25.70 9.43
N PRO A 7 -27.58 -25.23 8.37
CA PRO A 7 -27.60 -25.96 7.11
C PRO A 7 -26.17 -26.20 6.61
N LEU A 8 -25.97 -27.30 5.89
CA LEU A 8 -24.70 -27.60 5.25
C LEU A 8 -24.29 -26.44 4.34
N GLU A 9 -23.01 -26.08 4.39
CA GLU A 9 -22.45 -25.05 3.53
C GLU A 9 -22.66 -25.41 2.06
N ASN A 10 -23.32 -24.54 1.30
CA ASN A 10 -23.51 -24.71 -0.14
C ASN A 10 -22.72 -23.63 -0.88
N LYS A 11 -21.58 -24.05 -1.45
CA LYS A 11 -20.72 -23.22 -2.31
C LYS A 11 -21.01 -23.38 -3.80
N ASP A 12 -22.06 -24.11 -4.19
CA ASP A 12 -22.46 -24.30 -5.58
C ASP A 12 -23.25 -23.08 -6.08
N ILE A 13 -22.54 -21.97 -6.28
CA ILE A 13 -23.09 -20.70 -6.75
C ILE A 13 -22.43 -20.37 -8.09
N GLN A 14 -23.24 -20.05 -9.10
CA GLN A 14 -22.73 -19.63 -10.40
C GLN A 14 -22.08 -18.25 -10.30
N GLY A 15 -20.86 -18.11 -10.82
CA GLY A 15 -20.10 -16.87 -10.81
C GLY A 15 -18.69 -17.05 -11.36
N SER A 16 -17.96 -15.94 -11.49
CA SER A 16 -16.55 -15.93 -11.91
C SER A 16 -15.66 -15.52 -10.73
N GLY A 17 -14.57 -16.26 -10.51
CA GLY A 17 -13.59 -15.99 -9.46
C GLY A 17 -13.81 -16.82 -8.20
N PRO A 18 -12.82 -16.86 -7.29
CA PRO A 18 -12.92 -17.57 -6.02
C PRO A 18 -13.91 -16.88 -5.08
N PHE A 19 -14.30 -17.59 -4.01
CA PHE A 19 -14.99 -16.92 -2.91
C PHE A 19 -14.04 -15.90 -2.28
N ILE A 20 -14.56 -14.71 -1.99
CA ILE A 20 -13.75 -13.61 -1.45
C ILE A 20 -13.03 -14.01 -0.14
N SER A 21 -13.61 -14.95 0.61
CA SER A 21 -13.08 -15.51 1.86
C SER A 21 -12.00 -16.59 1.70
N GLU A 22 -11.71 -17.07 0.49
CA GLU A 22 -10.65 -18.06 0.25
C GLU A 22 -9.25 -17.44 0.25
N GLY A 23 -9.18 -16.11 0.18
CA GLY A 23 -7.95 -15.36 0.05
C GLY A 23 -7.55 -15.10 -1.40
N ASP A 24 -6.33 -14.61 -1.57
CA ASP A 24 -5.78 -14.23 -2.88
C ASP A 24 -4.38 -14.82 -3.07
N ASP A 25 -4.11 -15.32 -4.28
CA ASP A 25 -2.79 -15.61 -4.82
C ASP A 25 -2.81 -15.21 -6.30
N VAL A 26 -2.33 -13.99 -6.58
CA VAL A 26 -2.47 -13.34 -7.89
C VAL A 26 -1.11 -12.89 -8.42
N ASP A 27 -0.76 -13.41 -9.59
CA ASP A 27 0.52 -13.18 -10.27
C ASP A 27 0.37 -12.35 -11.57
N PHE A 28 -0.82 -11.78 -11.80
CA PHE A 28 -1.14 -10.89 -12.93
C PHE A 28 -0.69 -11.39 -14.30
N ALA A 29 -0.85 -12.70 -14.59
CA ALA A 29 -0.35 -13.34 -15.79
C ALA A 29 -0.90 -12.71 -17.11
N PRO A 30 -0.17 -12.82 -18.24
CA PRO A 30 -0.63 -12.26 -19.52
C PRO A 30 -2.01 -12.77 -19.94
N GLY A 31 -2.85 -11.86 -20.42
CA GLY A 31 -4.21 -12.18 -20.87
C GLY A 31 -5.24 -12.35 -19.74
N THR A 32 -4.84 -12.17 -18.49
CA THR A 32 -5.77 -12.09 -17.35
C THR A 32 -6.29 -10.68 -17.16
N THR A 33 -7.34 -10.53 -16.34
CA THR A 33 -7.88 -9.24 -15.91
C THR A 33 -7.74 -9.11 -14.40
N LEU A 34 -7.86 -7.88 -13.87
CA LEU A 34 -7.94 -7.69 -12.43
C LEU A 34 -9.09 -8.54 -11.83
N PRO A 35 -8.87 -9.19 -10.67
CA PRO A 35 -9.93 -9.94 -10.00
C PRO A 35 -11.16 -9.08 -9.71
N ALA A 36 -12.35 -9.66 -9.85
CA ALA A 36 -13.61 -8.92 -9.76
C ALA A 36 -13.87 -8.30 -8.37
N HIS A 37 -13.27 -8.84 -7.31
CA HIS A 37 -13.39 -8.28 -5.95
C HIS A 37 -12.44 -7.13 -5.67
N PHE A 38 -11.47 -6.86 -6.56
CA PHE A 38 -10.61 -5.70 -6.44
C PHE A 38 -11.46 -4.43 -6.61
N THR A 39 -11.14 -3.42 -5.81
CA THR A 39 -11.92 -2.21 -5.63
C THR A 39 -11.01 -1.01 -5.74
N HIS A 40 -11.54 0.03 -6.38
CA HIS A 40 -10.91 1.33 -6.51
C HIS A 40 -11.62 2.32 -5.60
N TRP A 41 -10.94 3.40 -5.22
CA TRP A 41 -11.61 4.50 -4.55
C TRP A 41 -12.22 5.45 -5.58
N ARG A 42 -13.57 5.44 -5.67
CA ARG A 42 -14.35 6.09 -6.73
C ARG A 42 -14.03 5.52 -8.13
N PHE A 43 -14.27 6.32 -9.16
CA PHE A 43 -14.05 5.92 -10.54
C PHE A 43 -12.55 5.84 -10.83
N PRO A 44 -12.03 4.67 -11.27
CA PRO A 44 -10.63 4.55 -11.64
C PRO A 44 -10.35 5.29 -12.95
N VAL A 45 -9.10 5.71 -13.13
CA VAL A 45 -8.53 6.03 -14.44
C VAL A 45 -8.00 4.72 -15.02
N PRO A 46 -8.67 4.09 -16.00
CA PRO A 46 -8.34 2.74 -16.44
C PRO A 46 -6.90 2.60 -16.96
N GLU A 47 -6.38 3.64 -17.59
CA GLU A 47 -5.03 3.69 -18.15
C GLU A 47 -3.93 3.63 -17.09
N SER A 48 -4.26 3.89 -15.82
CA SER A 48 -3.32 3.78 -14.69
C SER A 48 -3.02 2.34 -14.30
N TYR A 49 -3.74 1.34 -14.85
CA TYR A 49 -3.60 -0.06 -14.47
C TYR A 49 -3.37 -0.92 -15.71
N THR A 50 -2.22 -1.58 -15.80
CA THR A 50 -1.91 -2.50 -16.90
C THR A 50 -1.50 -3.85 -16.36
N VAL A 51 -2.26 -4.89 -16.68
CA VAL A 51 -1.92 -6.28 -16.33
C VAL A 51 -0.92 -6.82 -17.33
N SER A 52 0.19 -7.36 -16.83
CA SER A 52 1.28 -7.95 -17.63
C SER A 52 1.71 -7.08 -18.81
N PRO A 53 2.21 -5.85 -18.56
CA PRO A 53 2.74 -5.05 -19.64
C PRO A 53 3.95 -5.76 -20.30
N PRO A 54 4.21 -5.57 -21.60
CA PRO A 54 5.25 -6.29 -22.33
C PRO A 54 6.66 -6.18 -21.73
N GLU A 55 6.97 -5.05 -21.10
CA GLU A 55 8.25 -4.80 -20.43
C GLU A 55 8.41 -5.53 -19.09
N HIS A 56 7.31 -5.88 -18.41
CA HIS A 56 7.28 -6.49 -17.09
C HIS A 56 6.12 -7.48 -16.98
N SER A 57 6.25 -8.65 -17.61
CA SER A 57 5.26 -9.72 -17.54
C SER A 57 5.03 -10.21 -16.10
N ASN A 58 3.85 -10.75 -15.81
CA ASN A 58 3.44 -11.23 -14.46
C ASN A 58 3.44 -10.13 -13.38
N THR A 59 3.15 -8.88 -13.79
CA THR A 59 3.00 -7.75 -12.88
C THR A 59 1.74 -6.95 -13.19
N LEU A 60 1.23 -6.24 -12.19
CA LEU A 60 0.32 -5.12 -12.36
C LEU A 60 1.14 -3.83 -12.34
N ARG A 61 1.19 -3.13 -13.48
CA ARG A 61 1.79 -1.80 -13.56
C ARG A 61 0.78 -0.75 -13.10
N LEU A 62 1.22 0.10 -12.19
CA LEU A 62 0.53 1.28 -11.69
C LEU A 62 1.21 2.54 -12.24
N SER A 63 0.47 3.34 -13.00
CA SER A 63 0.93 4.68 -13.37
C SER A 63 0.61 5.65 -12.23
N PRO A 64 1.55 6.51 -11.80
CA PRO A 64 1.36 7.33 -10.60
C PRO A 64 0.24 8.36 -10.81
N SER A 65 -0.59 8.55 -9.79
CA SER A 65 -1.47 9.72 -9.74
C SER A 65 -0.73 10.93 -9.20
N LYS A 66 -1.13 12.11 -9.64
CA LYS A 66 -0.57 13.36 -9.13
C LYS A 66 -0.77 13.49 -7.62
N LEU A 67 -1.99 13.28 -7.14
CA LEU A 67 -2.28 13.33 -5.71
C LEU A 67 -2.03 11.98 -5.05
N ASN A 68 -1.67 12.04 -3.77
CA ASN A 68 -1.58 10.86 -2.91
C ASN A 68 -2.97 10.44 -2.40
N LEU A 69 -3.02 9.42 -1.55
CA LEU A 69 -4.28 8.84 -1.06
C LEU A 69 -5.15 9.84 -0.29
N THR A 70 -4.55 10.86 0.33
CA THR A 70 -5.28 11.92 1.02
C THR A 70 -6.03 12.84 0.06
N GLY A 71 -5.61 12.91 -1.21
CA GLY A 71 -6.20 13.82 -2.18
C GLY A 71 -5.93 15.29 -1.83
N LEU A 72 -6.89 16.17 -2.12
CA LEU A 72 -6.78 17.61 -1.87
C LEU A 72 -7.05 17.97 -0.40
N ASP A 73 -8.02 17.29 0.21
CA ASP A 73 -8.64 17.69 1.48
C ASP A 73 -9.12 16.49 2.33
N GLY A 74 -8.66 15.28 2.03
CA GLY A 74 -9.13 14.06 2.68
C GLY A 74 -10.53 13.60 2.22
N ASN A 75 -11.10 14.26 1.22
CA ASN A 75 -12.44 13.93 0.69
C ASN A 75 -12.49 13.87 -0.83
N TYR A 76 -11.59 14.54 -1.56
CA TYR A 76 -11.63 14.60 -3.02
C TYR A 76 -10.23 14.53 -3.66
N ALA A 77 -10.08 13.65 -4.66
CA ALA A 77 -8.84 13.45 -5.42
C ALA A 77 -8.78 14.25 -6.74
N GLY A 78 -9.66 15.22 -6.95
CA GLY A 78 -9.70 15.93 -8.23
C GLY A 78 -10.28 15.07 -9.39
N PRO A 79 -10.36 15.64 -10.60
CA PRO A 79 -10.81 14.93 -11.79
C PRO A 79 -9.78 13.95 -12.37
N GLU A 80 -8.50 14.12 -12.04
CA GLU A 80 -7.40 13.23 -12.45
C GLU A 80 -7.38 11.92 -11.64
N GLY A 81 -8.16 11.84 -10.55
CA GLY A 81 -8.30 10.64 -9.74
C GLY A 81 -7.06 10.31 -8.91
N GLN A 82 -7.06 9.09 -8.37
CA GLN A 82 -5.97 8.53 -7.59
C GLN A 82 -5.66 7.11 -8.06
N THR A 83 -4.38 6.74 -8.09
CA THR A 83 -3.95 5.38 -8.42
C THR A 83 -3.92 4.56 -7.14
N PHE A 84 -5.02 3.84 -6.90
CA PHE A 84 -5.22 2.93 -5.79
C PHE A 84 -6.14 1.78 -6.21
N VAL A 85 -5.70 0.55 -5.97
CA VAL A 85 -6.50 -0.66 -6.13
C VAL A 85 -6.25 -1.60 -4.97
N GLY A 86 -7.32 -2.21 -4.45
CA GLY A 86 -7.24 -3.05 -3.26
C GLY A 86 -8.35 -4.08 -3.15
N ARG A 87 -8.25 -4.95 -2.16
CA ARG A 87 -9.31 -5.88 -1.76
C ARG A 87 -9.89 -5.46 -0.41
N ARG A 88 -11.13 -5.86 -0.12
CA ARG A 88 -11.72 -5.65 1.22
C ARG A 88 -11.00 -6.52 2.25
N GLN A 89 -10.69 -5.97 3.42
CA GLN A 89 -10.38 -6.80 4.58
C GLN A 89 -11.63 -7.59 4.96
N GLN A 90 -11.46 -8.89 5.21
CA GLN A 90 -12.58 -9.78 5.55
C GLN A 90 -12.37 -10.58 6.83
N ASP A 91 -11.13 -10.65 7.29
CA ASP A 91 -10.75 -11.33 8.52
C ASP A 91 -10.19 -10.34 9.52
N THR A 92 -10.45 -10.55 10.81
CA THR A 92 -9.78 -9.80 11.87
C THR A 92 -8.31 -10.17 11.97
N LEU A 93 -7.94 -11.40 11.61
CA LEU A 93 -6.56 -11.88 11.53
C LEU A 93 -6.25 -12.27 10.10
N PHE A 94 -5.21 -11.67 9.52
CA PHE A 94 -4.81 -11.91 8.13
C PHE A 94 -3.37 -11.49 7.90
N THR A 95 -2.82 -11.94 6.77
CA THR A 95 -1.59 -11.41 6.19
C THR A 95 -1.85 -10.99 4.74
N PHE A 96 -1.64 -9.72 4.43
CA PHE A 96 -1.67 -9.15 3.08
C PHE A 96 -0.26 -8.78 2.66
N SER A 97 0.09 -9.03 1.42
CA SER A 97 1.45 -8.78 0.94
C SER A 97 1.52 -8.71 -0.57
N VAL A 98 2.51 -7.96 -1.05
CA VAL A 98 2.88 -7.87 -2.46
C VAL A 98 4.39 -7.77 -2.60
N ASP A 99 4.89 -8.08 -3.78
CA ASP A 99 6.25 -7.75 -4.18
C ASP A 99 6.19 -6.50 -5.07
N LEU A 100 6.92 -5.46 -4.68
CA LEU A 100 7.01 -4.15 -5.33
C LEU A 100 8.36 -4.03 -6.06
N ASP A 101 8.31 -3.89 -7.37
CA ASP A 101 9.43 -3.43 -8.18
C ASP A 101 9.20 -1.97 -8.58
N PHE A 102 9.96 -1.07 -7.95
CA PHE A 102 9.82 0.37 -8.11
C PHE A 102 11.19 1.04 -7.97
N ARG A 103 11.52 1.96 -8.90
CA ARG A 103 12.81 2.68 -8.93
C ARG A 103 12.55 4.18 -9.08
N PRO A 104 12.08 4.86 -8.03
CA PRO A 104 11.74 6.27 -8.13
C PRO A 104 13.00 7.09 -8.40
N THR A 105 12.85 8.13 -9.23
CA THR A 105 13.97 8.96 -9.71
C THR A 105 13.78 10.43 -9.37
N SER A 106 12.54 10.86 -9.19
CA SER A 106 12.20 12.25 -8.89
C SER A 106 11.72 12.39 -7.45
N LEU A 107 11.98 13.54 -6.85
CA LEU A 107 11.52 13.89 -5.51
C LEU A 107 10.04 13.53 -5.31
N GLU A 108 9.72 12.95 -4.15
CA GLU A 108 8.36 12.63 -3.70
C GLU A 108 7.58 11.59 -4.54
N GLU A 109 8.20 10.98 -5.56
CA GLU A 109 7.66 9.77 -6.17
C GLU A 109 7.59 8.64 -5.14
N GLU A 110 6.42 8.00 -5.03
CA GLU A 110 6.14 6.99 -4.02
C GLU A 110 5.23 5.88 -4.54
N ALA A 111 5.51 4.65 -4.14
CA ALA A 111 4.62 3.53 -4.32
C ALA A 111 4.69 2.57 -3.13
N GLY A 112 3.58 1.92 -2.80
CA GLY A 112 3.49 1.14 -1.58
C GLY A 112 2.19 0.38 -1.39
N VAL A 113 2.00 -0.08 -0.16
CA VAL A 113 0.79 -0.74 0.33
C VAL A 113 0.05 0.17 1.31
N SER A 114 -1.27 0.03 1.37
CA SER A 114 -2.11 0.83 2.26
C SER A 114 -3.19 -0.02 2.93
N VAL A 115 -3.41 0.28 4.21
CA VAL A 115 -4.66 -0.01 4.92
C VAL A 115 -5.55 1.23 4.75
N PHE A 116 -6.43 1.18 3.76
CA PHE A 116 -7.22 2.33 3.33
C PHE A 116 -8.69 2.17 3.72
N LEU A 117 -9.24 3.12 4.48
CA LEU A 117 -10.68 3.17 4.76
C LEU A 117 -11.34 4.27 3.91
N THR A 118 -10.77 5.47 3.98
CA THR A 118 -11.16 6.67 3.23
C THR A 118 -9.93 7.57 3.07
N GLN A 119 -10.04 8.64 2.28
CA GLN A 119 -8.90 9.55 2.05
C GLN A 119 -8.45 10.32 3.29
N ASN A 120 -9.25 10.37 4.35
CA ASN A 120 -8.88 10.95 5.65
C ASN A 120 -8.65 9.87 6.73
N HIS A 121 -8.63 8.59 6.36
CA HIS A 121 -8.41 7.45 7.25
C HIS A 121 -7.62 6.37 6.50
N HIS A 122 -6.30 6.45 6.53
CA HIS A 122 -5.44 5.45 5.91
C HIS A 122 -4.07 5.35 6.60
N LEU A 123 -3.45 4.18 6.48
CA LEU A 123 -2.11 3.89 6.99
C LEU A 123 -1.30 3.27 5.84
N ASP A 124 -0.22 3.93 5.46
CA ASP A 124 0.52 3.63 4.24
C ASP A 124 1.96 3.28 4.57
N LEU A 125 2.49 2.26 3.91
CA LEU A 125 3.93 1.97 3.88
C LEU A 125 4.37 1.92 2.42
N GLY A 126 5.35 2.75 2.05
CA GLY A 126 5.86 2.81 0.69
C GLY A 126 7.36 3.10 0.61
N VAL A 127 7.89 2.95 -0.60
CA VAL A 127 9.20 3.47 -0.98
C VAL A 127 8.99 4.84 -1.59
N VAL A 128 9.69 5.86 -1.10
CA VAL A 128 9.63 7.24 -1.58
C VAL A 128 11.02 7.79 -1.86
N MET A 129 11.15 8.62 -2.90
CA MET A 129 12.40 9.33 -3.18
C MET A 129 12.47 10.67 -2.44
N LEU A 130 13.45 10.82 -1.55
CA LEU A 130 13.61 12.01 -0.70
C LEU A 130 15.06 12.47 -0.66
N PRO A 131 15.34 13.73 -0.26
CA PRO A 131 16.70 14.20 -0.04
C PRO A 131 17.44 13.39 1.01
N VAL A 132 18.71 13.08 0.76
CA VAL A 132 19.61 12.51 1.76
C VAL A 132 19.92 13.59 2.79
N PRO A 133 19.74 13.34 4.10
CA PRO A 133 20.09 14.31 5.12
C PRO A 133 21.59 14.61 5.10
N ASP A 134 21.97 15.88 5.26
CA ASP A 134 23.38 16.24 5.45
C ASP A 134 23.89 15.65 6.78
N ASP A 135 24.74 14.62 6.70
CA ASP A 135 25.38 13.88 7.81
C ASP A 135 26.26 14.74 8.75
N SER A 136 26.25 16.06 8.60
CA SER A 136 27.10 16.98 9.36
C SER A 136 26.81 17.04 10.87
N ASN A 137 25.68 16.47 11.35
CA ASN A 137 25.27 16.56 12.77
C ASN A 137 25.02 15.21 13.49
N GLY A 138 25.34 14.06 12.91
CA GLY A 138 25.46 12.79 13.64
C GLY A 138 24.23 12.28 14.41
N ASN A 139 23.03 12.77 14.10
CA ASN A 139 21.78 12.24 14.64
C ASN A 139 21.09 11.40 13.56
N ASN A 140 21.02 10.07 13.79
CA ASN A 140 20.17 9.12 13.05
C ASN A 140 18.66 9.40 13.28
N SER A 141 18.23 10.66 13.23
CA SER A 141 16.83 11.00 13.45
C SER A 141 16.00 10.64 12.23
N ILE A 142 14.93 9.89 12.49
CA ILE A 142 13.69 9.86 11.72
C ILE A 142 13.45 11.26 11.17
N VAL A 143 13.65 11.44 9.87
CA VAL A 143 13.37 12.72 9.23
C VAL A 143 11.86 12.77 9.09
N VAL A 144 11.20 13.58 9.89
CA VAL A 144 9.86 14.05 9.53
C VAL A 144 10.12 15.15 8.51
N PRO A 145 10.04 14.92 7.18
CA PRO A 145 10.07 16.04 6.27
C PRO A 145 8.88 16.91 6.68
N PRO A 146 9.08 18.21 6.97
CA PRO A 146 7.96 19.09 7.22
C PRO A 146 7.04 18.98 6.00
N ARG A 147 5.73 18.94 6.25
CA ARG A 147 4.67 19.04 5.24
C ARG A 147 4.98 20.23 4.34
N SER A 148 5.73 20.00 3.26
CA SER A 148 6.35 21.11 2.52
C SER A 148 5.31 21.70 1.59
N VAL A 149 4.68 22.74 2.11
CA VAL A 149 4.16 23.83 1.31
C VAL A 149 5.35 24.48 0.60
N GLY A 150 5.63 24.03 -0.62
CA GLY A 150 6.25 24.85 -1.65
C GLY A 150 7.75 25.18 -1.54
N THR A 151 8.61 24.34 -0.96
CA THR A 151 10.05 24.50 -1.18
C THR A 151 10.47 23.83 -2.48
N ASN A 152 10.74 24.66 -3.50
CA ASN A 152 11.49 24.28 -4.69
C ASN A 152 12.72 23.48 -4.24
N GLY A 153 12.79 22.19 -4.59
CA GLY A 153 13.99 21.39 -4.38
C GLY A 153 15.19 22.15 -4.92
N GLY A 154 16.13 22.47 -4.03
CA GLY A 154 17.35 23.16 -4.42
C GLY A 154 18.06 22.31 -5.46
N ALA A 155 18.44 22.92 -6.59
CA ALA A 155 19.27 22.27 -7.59
C ALA A 155 20.61 21.88 -6.94
N GLY A 156 20.72 20.64 -6.46
CA GLY A 156 21.92 20.12 -5.81
C GLY A 156 21.73 19.14 -4.65
N GLU A 157 20.51 18.89 -4.15
CA GLU A 157 20.30 17.87 -3.10
C GLU A 157 20.35 16.45 -3.68
N GLU A 158 21.22 15.60 -3.14
CA GLU A 158 21.28 14.18 -3.50
C GLU A 158 20.00 13.49 -3.03
N LEU A 159 19.33 12.77 -3.93
CA LEU A 159 18.10 12.05 -3.63
C LEU A 159 18.41 10.55 -3.44
N ALA A 160 17.76 9.94 -2.46
CA ALA A 160 17.80 8.50 -2.26
C ALA A 160 16.40 7.93 -1.92
N PRO A 161 16.15 6.65 -2.25
CA PRO A 161 14.94 5.98 -1.82
C PRO A 161 14.95 5.78 -0.30
N HIS A 162 13.79 6.00 0.32
CA HIS A 162 13.50 5.81 1.73
C HIS A 162 12.27 4.92 1.87
N LEU A 163 12.18 4.16 2.96
CA LEU A 163 10.90 3.63 3.43
C LEU A 163 10.18 4.74 4.18
N ARG A 164 8.92 4.96 3.84
CA ARG A 164 8.03 5.90 4.51
C ARG A 164 6.79 5.20 5.02
N PHE A 165 6.52 5.34 6.31
CA PHE A 165 5.20 5.11 6.86
C PHE A 165 4.49 6.45 7.09
N ARG A 166 3.21 6.53 6.74
CA ARG A 166 2.34 7.67 7.01
C ARG A 166 0.98 7.20 7.51
N GLY A 167 0.46 7.89 8.52
CA GLY A 167 -0.93 7.74 8.95
C GLY A 167 -1.72 9.03 8.73
N GLU A 168 -2.97 8.89 8.31
CA GLU A 168 -3.95 9.98 8.27
C GLU A 168 -5.21 9.48 8.97
N SER A 169 -5.67 10.21 9.99
CA SER A 169 -6.88 9.88 10.75
C SER A 169 -7.32 11.06 11.62
N TYR A 170 -8.56 11.01 12.10
CA TYR A 170 -9.05 11.95 13.12
C TYR A 170 -8.66 11.58 14.55
N VAL A 171 -8.27 10.31 14.77
CA VAL A 171 -7.63 9.90 16.01
C VAL A 171 -6.11 10.02 15.89
N PRO A 172 -5.37 10.14 17.00
CA PRO A 172 -3.91 10.17 16.95
C PRO A 172 -3.34 8.96 16.22
N VAL A 173 -2.43 9.23 15.28
CA VAL A 173 -1.61 8.23 14.59
C VAL A 173 -0.14 8.45 14.98
N PRO A 174 0.73 7.44 14.84
CA PRO A 174 2.17 7.64 15.00
C PRO A 174 2.69 8.73 14.05
N ASP A 175 3.75 9.42 14.45
CA ASP A 175 4.47 10.32 13.55
C ASP A 175 4.99 9.55 12.31
N ASP A 176 5.10 10.25 11.18
CA ASP A 176 5.66 9.69 9.95
C ASP A 176 7.05 9.09 10.23
N ILE A 177 7.24 7.83 9.83
CA ILE A 177 8.54 7.17 9.91
C ILE A 177 9.17 7.27 8.54
N VAL A 178 10.35 7.88 8.46
CA VAL A 178 11.16 7.91 7.25
C VAL A 178 12.54 7.36 7.58
N VAL A 179 12.91 6.27 6.92
CA VAL A 179 14.22 5.62 7.08
C VAL A 179 14.85 5.39 5.71
N PRO A 180 16.16 5.68 5.53
CA PRO A 180 16.84 5.40 4.28
C PRO A 180 16.69 3.93 3.89
N LEU A 181 16.40 3.67 2.61
CA LEU A 181 16.34 2.30 2.11
C LEU A 181 17.77 1.74 2.10
N PRO A 182 18.03 0.59 2.76
CA PRO A 182 19.35 -0.01 2.79
C PRO A 182 19.93 -0.19 1.37
N GLU A 183 21.21 0.10 1.18
CA GLU A 183 21.86 0.01 -0.14
C GLU A 183 21.67 -1.36 -0.80
N ALA A 184 21.76 -2.43 0.00
CA ALA A 184 21.57 -3.80 -0.44
C ALA A 184 20.15 -4.12 -0.94
N TRP A 185 19.18 -3.22 -0.72
CA TRP A 185 17.77 -3.38 -1.10
C TRP A 185 17.39 -2.56 -2.35
N ARG A 186 18.14 -1.49 -2.68
CA ARG A 186 17.73 -0.47 -3.67
C ARG A 186 17.53 -1.01 -5.10
N ASP A 187 18.26 -2.05 -5.49
CA ASP A 187 18.17 -2.65 -6.83
C ASP A 187 17.31 -3.92 -6.88
N ARG A 188 16.62 -4.26 -5.80
CA ARG A 188 15.81 -5.49 -5.67
C ARG A 188 14.32 -5.17 -5.59
N ALA A 189 13.49 -6.11 -6.03
CA ALA A 189 12.08 -6.06 -5.68
C ALA A 189 11.92 -6.23 -4.16
N LEU A 190 10.99 -5.48 -3.57
CA LEU A 190 10.75 -5.50 -2.13
C LEU A 190 9.42 -6.16 -1.83
N ARG A 191 9.43 -7.06 -0.85
CA ARG A 191 8.22 -7.56 -0.21
C ARG A 191 7.69 -6.48 0.74
N LEU A 192 6.45 -6.06 0.54
CA LEU A 192 5.71 -5.22 1.48
C LEU A 192 4.59 -6.07 2.10
N GLU A 193 4.46 -6.02 3.43
CA GLU A 193 3.50 -6.84 4.17
C GLU A 193 2.72 -6.01 5.20
N ILE A 194 1.41 -6.27 5.24
CA ILE A 194 0.48 -5.80 6.26
C ILE A 194 -0.10 -7.04 6.93
N ARG A 195 0.16 -7.21 8.23
CA ARG A 195 -0.40 -8.30 9.02
C ARG A 195 -1.27 -7.74 10.13
N ALA A 196 -2.47 -8.28 10.32
CA ALA A 196 -3.20 -8.05 11.57
C ALA A 196 -2.52 -8.85 12.70
N SER A 197 -1.65 -8.18 13.47
CA SER A 197 -0.86 -8.84 14.52
C SER A 197 -1.73 -9.30 15.69
N ASN A 198 -2.85 -8.62 15.91
CA ASN A 198 -3.93 -8.99 16.81
C ASN A 198 -5.22 -8.26 16.39
N MET A 199 -6.29 -8.34 17.20
CA MET A 199 -7.58 -7.71 16.90
C MET A 199 -7.53 -6.17 16.84
N THR A 200 -6.52 -5.52 17.43
CA THR A 200 -6.45 -4.06 17.55
C THR A 200 -5.27 -3.41 16.81
N HIS A 201 -4.36 -4.20 16.23
CA HIS A 201 -3.14 -3.67 15.62
C HIS A 201 -2.82 -4.31 14.27
N TYR A 202 -2.31 -3.48 13.36
CA TYR A 202 -1.61 -3.91 12.16
C TYR A 202 -0.09 -3.82 12.38
N SER A 203 0.63 -4.71 11.74
CA SER A 203 2.08 -4.74 11.66
C SER A 203 2.47 -4.52 10.20
N PHE A 204 3.31 -3.51 9.96
CA PHE A 204 3.82 -3.17 8.64
C PHE A 204 5.27 -3.60 8.53
N SER A 205 5.61 -4.37 7.50
CA SER A 205 6.96 -4.89 7.30
C SER A 205 7.43 -4.72 5.85
N ALA A 206 8.74 -4.57 5.68
CA ALA A 206 9.39 -4.50 4.38
C ALA A 206 10.72 -5.25 4.37
N GLY A 207 11.13 -5.73 3.20
CA GLY A 207 12.42 -6.38 2.98
C GLY A 207 12.57 -6.86 1.53
N PRO A 208 13.72 -7.40 1.14
CA PRO A 208 13.91 -7.92 -0.21
C PRO A 208 13.02 -9.13 -0.47
N ALA A 209 12.32 -9.15 -1.61
CA ALA A 209 11.38 -10.21 -1.96
C ALA A 209 12.04 -11.59 -2.11
N ASP A 210 13.31 -11.62 -2.50
CA ASP A 210 14.14 -12.82 -2.66
C ASP A 210 14.89 -13.22 -1.37
N ALA A 211 14.75 -12.47 -0.27
CA ALA A 211 15.38 -12.77 1.02
C ALA A 211 14.44 -12.49 2.20
N MET A 212 13.40 -13.31 2.34
CA MET A 212 12.42 -13.20 3.43
C MET A 212 13.01 -13.19 4.84
N SER A 213 14.20 -13.77 5.05
CA SER A 213 14.92 -13.71 6.33
C SER A 213 15.41 -12.31 6.71
N GLU A 214 15.48 -11.39 5.76
CA GLU A 214 15.86 -9.98 5.95
C GLU A 214 14.65 -9.05 6.12
N MET A 215 13.42 -9.58 6.13
CA MET A 215 12.22 -8.78 6.40
C MET A 215 12.31 -8.09 7.77
N GLN A 216 11.97 -6.80 7.80
CA GLN A 216 11.97 -5.99 9.00
C GLN A 216 10.57 -5.44 9.24
N THR A 217 10.09 -5.57 10.48
CA THR A 217 8.92 -4.84 10.93
C THR A 217 9.28 -3.36 11.10
N VAL A 218 8.61 -2.51 10.34
CA VAL A 218 8.79 -1.05 10.38
C VAL A 218 8.06 -0.48 11.59
N LEU A 219 6.83 -0.91 11.82
CA LEU A 219 6.06 -0.55 13.01
C LEU A 219 4.85 -1.48 13.24
N ASP A 220 4.35 -1.45 14.47
CA ASP A 220 2.99 -1.86 14.82
C ASP A 220 2.13 -0.62 15.11
N VAL A 221 0.90 -0.59 14.61
CA VAL A 221 0.01 0.57 14.69
C VAL A 221 -1.43 0.15 15.00
N SER A 222 -2.13 0.95 15.79
CA SER A 222 -3.54 0.73 16.14
C SER A 222 -4.44 0.76 14.90
N ASN A 223 -5.36 -0.19 14.79
CA ASN A 223 -6.38 -0.22 13.73
C ASN A 223 -7.56 0.75 13.99
N GLU A 224 -7.60 1.40 15.16
CA GLU A 224 -8.59 2.45 15.47
C GLU A 224 -8.56 3.58 14.43
N ALA A 225 -7.37 3.89 13.91
CA ALA A 225 -7.14 4.92 12.90
C ALA A 225 -7.97 4.72 11.62
N VAL A 226 -8.42 3.48 11.35
CA VAL A 226 -9.18 3.10 10.16
C VAL A 226 -10.53 2.48 10.49
N SER A 227 -11.15 2.89 11.61
CA SER A 227 -12.42 2.33 12.11
C SER A 227 -13.65 3.28 11.99
N TRP A 228 -13.55 4.37 11.24
CA TRP A 228 -14.60 5.38 11.10
C TRP A 228 -15.50 5.21 9.86
N GLY A 229 -16.77 5.59 9.96
CA GLY A 229 -17.69 5.65 8.81
C GLY A 229 -18.50 4.37 8.55
N PHE A 230 -18.94 4.19 7.30
CA PHE A 230 -19.92 3.16 6.90
C PHE A 230 -19.39 2.16 5.85
N THR A 231 -18.10 2.19 5.54
CA THR A 231 -17.49 1.32 4.53
C THR A 231 -16.85 0.11 5.20
N GLY A 232 -15.55 0.19 5.47
CA GLY A 232 -14.69 -0.92 5.85
C GLY A 232 -13.35 -0.81 5.15
N VAL A 233 -12.33 -1.44 5.74
CA VAL A 233 -10.94 -1.36 5.28
C VAL A 233 -10.76 -2.06 3.94
N ILE A 234 -9.98 -1.41 3.07
CA ILE A 234 -9.46 -1.93 1.81
C ILE A 234 -7.93 -2.03 1.95
N LEU A 235 -7.40 -3.22 1.74
CA LEU A 235 -5.97 -3.49 1.68
C LEU A 235 -5.53 -3.41 0.23
N GLY A 236 -4.61 -2.53 -0.09
CA GLY A 236 -4.29 -2.27 -1.49
C GLY A 236 -2.91 -1.69 -1.72
N VAL A 237 -2.68 -1.35 -2.97
CA VAL A 237 -1.44 -0.75 -3.48
C VAL A 237 -1.74 0.61 -4.08
N TYR A 238 -0.76 1.49 -4.02
CA TYR A 238 -0.85 2.84 -4.59
C TYR A 238 0.44 3.26 -5.27
N CYS A 239 0.35 4.26 -6.13
CA CYS A 239 1.50 4.91 -6.77
C CYS A 239 1.18 6.39 -7.01
N THR A 240 2.09 7.29 -6.64
CA THR A 240 1.85 8.74 -6.67
C THR A 240 3.13 9.55 -6.83
N THR A 241 2.99 10.77 -7.36
CA THR A 241 4.05 11.79 -7.34
C THR A 241 3.92 12.74 -6.14
N ASN A 242 2.99 12.51 -5.21
CA ASN A 242 2.73 13.36 -4.03
C ASN A 242 2.63 14.86 -4.37
N GLY A 243 1.98 15.18 -5.49
CA GLY A 243 1.73 16.54 -5.96
C GLY A 243 2.80 17.09 -6.90
N GLN A 244 3.92 16.39 -7.09
CA GLN A 244 4.96 16.81 -8.03
C GLN A 244 4.47 16.68 -9.49
N GLY A 245 5.02 17.54 -10.35
CA GLY A 245 4.76 17.50 -11.78
C GLY A 245 5.56 16.41 -12.51
N GLY A 246 5.21 16.17 -13.77
CA GLY A 246 5.80 15.11 -14.60
C GLY A 246 4.92 13.87 -14.71
N GLU A 247 5.33 12.91 -15.53
CA GLU A 247 4.60 11.64 -15.71
C GLU A 247 4.78 10.70 -14.52
N GLY A 248 5.88 10.86 -13.78
CA GLY A 248 6.26 10.04 -12.65
C GLY A 248 6.76 8.64 -13.03
N THR A 249 7.44 7.98 -12.10
CA THR A 249 7.89 6.59 -12.27
C THR A 249 6.72 5.61 -12.01
N PRO A 250 6.44 4.64 -12.91
CA PRO A 250 5.46 3.59 -12.64
C PRO A 250 5.98 2.54 -11.64
N ALA A 251 5.07 1.92 -10.91
CA ALA A 251 5.35 0.81 -10.00
C ALA A 251 4.82 -0.51 -10.54
N TYR A 252 5.56 -1.60 -10.33
CA TYR A 252 5.17 -2.94 -10.79
C TYR A 252 4.92 -3.84 -9.58
N ILE A 253 3.72 -4.38 -9.49
CA ILE A 253 3.25 -5.20 -8.37
C ILE A 253 3.16 -6.65 -8.82
N SER A 254 3.72 -7.57 -8.05
CA SER A 254 3.58 -9.02 -8.28
C SER A 254 3.34 -9.76 -6.97
N LYS A 255 3.14 -11.08 -7.03
CA LYS A 255 2.95 -11.95 -5.85
C LYS A 255 1.93 -11.40 -4.84
N TRP A 256 0.81 -10.90 -5.35
CA TRP A 256 -0.27 -10.40 -4.52
C TRP A 256 -0.88 -11.56 -3.75
N SER A 257 -0.81 -11.47 -2.42
CA SER A 257 -1.29 -12.52 -1.54
C SER A 257 -2.14 -11.94 -0.41
N TYR A 258 -3.30 -12.54 -0.18
CA TYR A 258 -4.09 -12.36 1.05
C TYR A 258 -4.37 -13.72 1.66
N ILE A 259 -3.82 -13.93 2.85
CA ILE A 259 -3.99 -15.17 3.62
C ILE A 259 -4.94 -14.87 4.77
N PRO A 260 -6.19 -15.37 4.73
CA PRO A 260 -7.11 -15.29 5.85
C PRO A 260 -6.59 -16.17 6.99
N GLN A 261 -6.58 -15.64 8.22
CA GLN A 261 -6.13 -16.37 9.42
C GLN A 261 -7.24 -16.48 10.48
N GLY A 262 -8.45 -16.05 10.14
CA GLY A 262 -9.67 -16.26 10.92
C GLY A 262 -10.21 -15.00 11.60
N GLN A 263 -11.36 -15.21 12.24
CA GLN A 263 -12.05 -14.20 13.01
C GLN A 263 -11.72 -14.33 14.50
N PHE A 264 -11.52 -13.20 15.17
CA PHE A 264 -11.52 -13.12 16.61
C PHE A 264 -12.97 -13.28 17.07
N MET A 265 -13.21 -14.28 17.93
CA MET A 265 -14.51 -14.56 18.54
C MET A 265 -14.34 -14.41 20.05
N ASP A 266 -15.26 -13.70 20.69
CA ASP A 266 -15.34 -13.49 22.14
C ASP A 266 -16.07 -14.63 22.89
#